data_AF-A0A4R0YEQ0-F1
#
_entry.id   AF-A0A4R0YEQ0-F1
#
_cell.length_a   1.000
_cell.length_b   1.000
_cell.length_c   1.000
_cell.angle_alpha   90.00
_cell.angle_beta   90.00
_cell.angle_gamma   90.00
#
_symmetry.space_group_name_H-M   'P 1'
#
loop_
_entity.id
_entity.type
_entity.pdbx_description
1 polymer ?
#
loop_
_entity_poly.entity_id
_entity_poly.type
_entity_poly.pdbx_seq_one_letter_code
_entity_poly.pdbx_strand_id
1 'polypeptide(L)' 'MKNPAKAAAAPKAPEPVMLDPNELQDIAKRHRLSVAIVTEIVRRVGTGERAAIEREIKKGMARR' A
#
# COMPACT_ATOMS: atom_id res chain seq x y z
N MET A 1 -23.33 41.67 -4.77
CA MET A 1 -22.10 40.93 -4.41
C MET A 1 -22.31 39.48 -4.80
N LYS A 2 -21.48 38.94 -5.71
CA LYS A 2 -21.60 37.56 -6.19
C LYS A 2 -20.75 36.66 -5.28
N ASN A 3 -21.40 35.73 -4.57
CA ASN A 3 -20.71 34.63 -3.89
C ASN A 3 -20.50 33.48 -4.88
N PRO A 4 -19.27 33.02 -5.14
CA PRO A 4 -19.04 31.70 -5.70
C PRO A 4 -18.59 30.76 -4.57
N ALA A 5 -19.53 30.26 -3.78
CA ALA A 5 -19.25 29.21 -2.81
C ALA A 5 -19.64 27.86 -3.39
N LYS A 6 -18.70 26.92 -3.26
CA LYS A 6 -18.83 25.46 -3.37
C LYS A 6 -18.45 24.85 -4.73
N ALA A 7 -17.13 24.77 -4.93
CA ALA A 7 -16.55 23.68 -5.70
C ALA A 7 -16.94 22.36 -5.02
N ALA A 8 -17.77 21.58 -5.69
CA ALA A 8 -18.08 20.22 -5.30
C ALA A 8 -16.80 19.38 -5.39
N ALA A 9 -16.34 18.86 -4.25
CA ALA A 9 -15.31 17.84 -4.22
C ALA A 9 -15.84 16.62 -4.98
N ALA A 10 -15.32 16.39 -6.18
CA ALA A 10 -15.57 15.18 -6.94
C ALA A 10 -15.20 13.96 -6.06
N PRO A 11 -15.95 12.85 -6.12
CA PRO A 11 -15.57 11.64 -5.42
C PRO A 11 -14.22 11.19 -5.98
N LYS A 12 -13.15 11.36 -5.20
CA LYS A 12 -11.87 10.75 -5.51
C LYS A 12 -12.16 9.26 -5.64
N ALA A 13 -11.93 8.70 -6.82
CA ALA A 13 -11.82 7.26 -7.00
C ALA A 13 -10.95 6.71 -5.86
N PRO A 14 -11.29 5.55 -5.26
CA PRO A 14 -10.52 5.02 -4.14
C PRO A 14 -9.06 4.97 -4.57
N GLU A 15 -8.24 5.83 -3.96
CA GLU A 15 -6.82 5.86 -4.27
C GLU A 15 -6.32 4.42 -4.03
N PRO A 16 -5.61 3.82 -5.00
CA PRO A 16 -5.13 2.46 -4.82
C PRO A 16 -4.34 2.43 -3.53
N VAL A 17 -4.72 1.54 -2.62
CA VAL A 17 -4.10 1.44 -1.30
C VAL A 17 -2.64 1.07 -1.52
N MET A 18 -1.77 2.08 -1.48
CA MET A 18 -0.34 1.98 -1.71
C MET A 18 0.36 2.45 -0.44
N LEU A 19 1.27 1.61 0.06
CA LEU A 19 2.24 2.05 1.07
C LEU A 19 3.10 3.17 0.50
N ASP A 20 3.61 4.02 1.39
CA ASP A 20 4.65 4.96 1.03
C ASP A 20 5.86 4.21 0.43
N PRO A 21 6.50 4.75 -0.61
CA PRO A 21 7.66 4.12 -1.25
C PRO A 21 8.80 3.80 -0.27
N ASN A 22 8.98 4.63 0.76
CA ASN A 22 9.96 4.40 1.81
C ASN A 22 9.62 3.18 2.65
N GLU A 23 8.36 3.02 3.06
CA GLU A 23 7.92 1.86 3.82
C GLU A 23 8.05 0.56 3.01
N LEU A 24 7.71 0.62 1.72
CA LEU A 24 7.92 -0.48 0.77
C LEU A 24 9.39 -0.92 0.73
N GLN A 25 10.32 0.04 0.65
CA GLN A 25 11.75 -0.26 0.68
C GLN A 25 12.21 -0.83 2.02
N ASP A 26 11.72 -0.30 3.14
CA ASP A 26 12.10 -0.80 4.46
C ASP A 26 11.63 -2.23 4.71
N ILE A 27 10.39 -2.54 4.33
CA ILE A 27 9.86 -3.90 4.39
C ILE A 27 10.68 -4.84 3.49
N ALA A 28 10.95 -4.41 2.25
CA ALA A 28 11.75 -5.17 1.30
C ALA A 28 13.15 -5.50 1.85
N LYS A 29 13.86 -4.49 2.39
CA LYS A 29 15.19 -4.65 3.00
C LYS A 29 15.14 -5.59 4.21
N ARG A 30 14.19 -5.38 5.13
CA ARG A 30 14.03 -6.18 6.36
C ARG A 30 13.83 -7.67 6.06
N HIS A 31 13.08 -7.96 5.00
CA HIS A 31 12.75 -9.33 4.59
C HIS A 31 13.65 -9.87 3.48
N ARG A 32 14.66 -9.10 3.02
CA ARG A 32 15.55 -9.47 1.90
C ARG A 32 14.77 -9.84 0.62
N LEU A 33 13.71 -9.11 0.34
CA LEU A 33 12.88 -9.25 -0.86
C LEU A 33 13.08 -8.04 -1.78
N SER A 34 12.67 -8.18 -3.04
CA SER A 34 12.57 -7.03 -3.94
C SER A 34 11.32 -6.20 -3.61
N VAL A 35 11.40 -4.89 -3.86
CA VAL A 35 10.25 -3.98 -3.71
C VAL A 35 9.06 -4.45 -4.55
N ALA A 36 9.32 -5.01 -5.74
CA ALA A 36 8.28 -5.55 -6.61
C ALA A 36 7.44 -6.66 -5.94
N ILE A 37 8.09 -7.57 -5.20
CA ILE A 37 7.38 -8.62 -4.46
C ILE A 37 6.51 -8.00 -3.36
N VAL A 38 7.04 -7.02 -2.61
CA VAL A 38 6.26 -6.36 -1.55
C VAL A 38 5.05 -5.63 -2.15
N THR A 39 5.22 -4.91 -3.26
CA THR A 39 4.13 -4.25 -3.99
C THR A 39 3.06 -5.24 -4.46
N GLU A 40 3.45 -6.41 -4.96
CA GLU A 40 2.50 -7.46 -5.35
C GLU A 40 1.73 -7.99 -4.13
N ILE A 41 2.41 -8.17 -2.99
CA ILE A 41 1.75 -8.56 -1.73
C ILE A 41 0.77 -7.48 -1.28
N VAL A 42 1.13 -6.20 -1.32
CA VAL A 42 0.21 -5.10 -1.00
C VAL A 42 -1.03 -5.14 -1.89
N ARG A 43 -0.84 -5.34 -3.21
CA ARG A 43 -1.95 -5.47 -4.17
C ARG A 43 -2.83 -6.68 -3.88
N ARG A 44 -2.24 -7.80 -3.47
CA ARG A 44 -2.97 -9.05 -3.21
C ARG A 44 -3.74 -9.01 -1.89
N VAL A 45 -3.17 -8.44 -0.84
CA VAL A 45 -3.83 -8.29 0.46
C VAL A 45 -4.85 -7.14 0.41
N GLY A 46 -4.64 -6.14 -0.45
CA GLY A 46 -5.55 -5.01 -0.65
C GLY A 46 -5.56 -4.02 0.51
N THR A 47 -4.54 -4.07 1.37
CA THR A 47 -4.38 -3.18 2.53
C THR A 47 -2.99 -2.58 2.57
N GLY A 48 -2.92 -1.35 3.06
CA GLY A 48 -1.67 -0.64 3.37
C GLY A 48 -1.19 -0.91 4.80
N GLU A 49 -1.79 -1.87 5.49
CA GLU A 49 -1.40 -2.19 6.85
C GLU A 49 -0.12 -3.03 6.87
N ARG A 50 0.96 -2.42 7.36
CA ARG A 50 2.30 -3.03 7.48
C ARG A 50 2.26 -4.42 8.15
N ALA A 51 1.48 -4.58 9.21
CA ALA A 51 1.37 -5.85 9.94
C ALA A 51 0.69 -6.97 9.14
N ALA A 52 -0.25 -6.63 8.27
CA ALA A 52 -0.90 -7.60 7.38
C ALA A 52 0.05 -8.04 6.25
N ILE A 53 0.77 -7.09 5.66
CA ILE A 53 1.78 -7.33 4.63
C ILE A 53 2.91 -8.22 5.16
N GLU A 54 3.48 -7.91 6.34
CA GLU A 54 4.55 -8.71 6.94
C GLU A 54 4.09 -10.13 7.30
N ARG A 55 2.83 -10.33 7.68
CA ARG A 55 2.26 -11.67 7.90
C ARG A 55 2.21 -12.48 6.62
N GLU A 56 1.76 -11.88 5.51
CA GLU A 56 1.70 -12.55 4.21
C GLU A 56 3.11 -12.88 3.69
N ILE A 57 4.09 -11.96 3.88
CA ILE A 57 5.50 -12.20 3.58
C ILE A 57 6.03 -13.43 4.33
N LYS A 58 5.85 -13.48 5.66
CA LYS A 58 6.31 -14.60 6.49
C LYS A 58 5.66 -15.92 6.08
N LYS A 59 4.36 -15.90 5.76
CA LYS A 59 3.63 -17.07 5.27
C LYS A 59 4.15 -17.56 3.92
N GLY A 60 4.51 -16.66 3.02
CA GLY A 60 5.13 -16.98 1.73
C GLY A 60 6.52 -17.57 1.87
N MET A 61 7.33 -17.05 2.80
CA MET A 61 8.66 -17.58 3.11
C MET A 61 8.59 -18.97 3.75
N ALA A 62 7.69 -19.19 4.72
CA ALA A 62 7.57 -20.48 5.41
C ALA A 62 7.08 -21.63 4.49
N ARG A 63 6.54 -21.30 3.32
CA ARG A 63 6.11 -22.26 2.29
C ARG A 63 7.21 -22.59 1.28
N ARG A 64 8.31 -21.85 1.27
CA ARG A 64 9.47 -22.04 0.40
C ARG A 64 10.61 -22.66 1.20
#